data_AF-A0A954XP65-F1
#
_entry.id   AF-A0A954XP65-F1
#
_cell.length_a   1.000
_cell.length_b   1.000
_cell.length_c   1.000
_cell.angle_alpha   90.00
_cell.angle_beta   90.00
_cell.angle_gamma   90.00
#
_symmetry.space_group_name_H-M   'P 1'
#
loop_
_entity.id
_entity.type
_entity.pdbx_description
1 polymer ?
#
loop_
_entity_poly.entity_id
_entity_poly.type
_entity_poly.pdbx_seq_one_letter_code
_entity_poly.pdbx_strand_id
1 'polypeptide(L)'
;MNGEKRKAESRKPGRRVSSSDALSALRSGISLIEILISMFVLLFGLMGVAVIFPVGNQYVVDAEKHDLGSSLAQNAFEELVARGMLRPEYWHYADPNGNLAAQTATAHNPPVEFNTSFIQPATLNGNPNANVGLFNLSLPGGIGSSQQFGPGHAFVLDPMATATALAPNPVLPDLDVFPYILNQSGRVYTSNPWQNILAGRRWPIRRLTVLDTNGLMSTAVAETIFRLRDDLAVAQPDEDDRPSIQNWDLNTATATPALLRRQYQGDYSWLATIVPTSGEALVGLQPEVNANSYGELRYDISVVVFRRREIAPTPTSERLVRAEFSYQGELVIYGSSAAEVDAAVDEIFPGNWIAVAGVNQTTGDFLLKWYRILALDKETVSEADANYEVAESGNFQMRYAMLEGPDWPVNSQYNLRAIILPGAISVATQQMHMEHTSLWSQE
;
A
#
# COMPACT_ATOMS: atom_id res chain seq x y z
N MET A 1 46.93 32.07 -20.08
CA MET A 1 46.11 33.24 -19.68
C MET A 1 45.90 33.13 -18.17
N ASN A 2 46.87 33.49 -17.34
CA ASN A 2 47.26 34.84 -16.88
C ASN A 2 46.09 35.69 -16.39
N GLY A 3 46.03 35.92 -15.07
CA GLY A 3 45.05 36.82 -14.46
C GLY A 3 45.16 36.98 -12.94
N GLU A 4 46.37 37.07 -12.39
CA GLU A 4 46.65 37.47 -11.01
C GLU A 4 46.19 38.93 -10.79
N LYS A 5 45.32 39.19 -9.81
CA LYS A 5 44.99 40.56 -9.35
C LYS A 5 45.13 40.67 -7.84
N ARG A 6 46.33 41.08 -7.43
CA ARG A 6 46.63 41.70 -6.13
C ARG A 6 45.92 43.06 -6.05
N LYS A 7 45.28 43.39 -4.92
CA LYS A 7 44.79 44.74 -4.64
C LYS A 7 45.22 45.23 -3.26
N ALA A 8 46.29 46.02 -3.31
CA ALA A 8 46.69 47.18 -2.51
C ALA A 8 46.23 47.31 -1.04
N GLU A 9 47.24 47.27 -0.17
CA GLU A 9 47.31 47.95 1.13
C GLU A 9 46.90 49.42 1.03
N SER A 10 46.05 49.86 1.96
CA SER A 10 45.81 51.27 2.28
C SER A 10 46.21 51.52 3.73
N ARG A 11 47.42 52.05 3.92
CA ARG A 11 47.91 52.57 5.20
C ARG A 11 47.16 53.85 5.54
N LYS A 12 46.46 53.87 6.68
CA LYS A 12 45.97 55.11 7.31
C LYS A 12 46.92 55.57 8.43
N PRO A 13 47.14 56.89 8.58
CA PRO A 13 48.17 57.48 9.43
C PRO A 13 47.80 57.47 10.91
N GLY A 14 48.85 57.42 11.74
CA GLY A 14 48.80 57.38 13.19
C GLY A 14 48.02 58.52 13.83
N ARG A 15 47.10 58.14 14.72
CA ARG A 15 46.39 59.06 15.62
C ARG A 15 47.22 59.19 16.90
N ARG A 16 47.63 60.44 17.15
CA ARG A 16 48.37 60.89 18.33
C ARG A 16 47.74 60.39 19.64
N VAL A 17 48.58 59.82 20.48
CA VAL A 17 48.36 59.61 21.91
C VAL A 17 48.35 60.99 22.57
N SER A 18 47.20 61.40 23.12
CA SER A 18 47.13 62.45 24.13
C SER A 18 46.89 61.80 25.48
N SER A 19 47.97 61.75 26.25
CA SER A 19 48.04 61.38 27.66
C SER A 19 47.42 62.48 28.52
N SER A 20 46.16 62.29 28.92
CA SER A 20 45.53 62.94 30.08
C SER A 20 44.09 62.42 30.21
N ASP A 21 43.91 61.32 30.95
CA ASP A 21 42.72 61.00 31.75
C ASP A 21 42.97 59.69 32.51
N ALA A 22 43.98 59.73 33.37
CA ALA A 22 44.03 58.84 34.52
C ALA A 22 43.04 59.42 35.54
N LEU A 23 41.83 58.84 35.65
CA LEU A 23 40.94 58.88 36.82
C LEU A 23 39.64 58.13 36.51
N SER A 24 39.70 56.80 36.57
CA SER A 24 38.65 55.90 37.09
C SER A 24 38.88 54.49 36.53
N ALA A 25 39.80 53.76 37.16
CA ALA A 25 39.68 52.30 37.20
C ALA A 25 38.43 51.96 38.03
N LEU A 26 37.25 52.23 37.47
CA LEU A 26 35.98 51.71 37.93
C LEU A 26 36.12 50.20 37.80
N ARG A 27 36.38 49.54 38.93
CA ARG A 27 36.14 48.11 39.08
C ARG A 27 34.66 47.93 38.75
N SER A 28 34.34 47.56 37.51
CA SER A 28 32.99 47.10 37.18
C SER A 28 32.81 45.79 37.93
N GLY A 29 32.26 45.87 39.13
CA GLY A 29 31.70 44.69 39.76
C GLY A 29 30.67 44.14 38.79
N ILE A 30 30.93 42.96 38.24
CA ILE A 30 29.94 42.21 37.46
C ILE A 30 28.71 42.14 38.36
N SER A 31 27.62 42.75 37.90
CA SER A 31 26.42 42.80 38.71
C SER A 31 25.85 41.38 38.81
N LEU A 32 25.39 41.00 40.00
CA LEU A 32 24.70 39.73 40.21
C LEU A 32 23.50 39.57 39.25
N ILE A 33 22.89 40.68 38.83
CA ILE A 33 21.81 40.67 37.83
C ILE A 33 22.30 40.25 36.44
N GLU A 34 23.54 40.59 36.08
CA GLU A 34 24.15 40.31 34.79
C GLU A 34 24.49 38.82 34.66
N ILE A 35 24.96 38.23 35.75
CA ILE A 35 25.17 36.78 35.87
C ILE A 35 23.84 36.03 35.80
N LEU A 36 22.80 36.50 36.51
CA LEU A 36 21.49 35.87 36.48
C LEU A 36 20.84 35.94 35.10
N ILE A 37 20.93 37.08 34.40
CA ILE A 37 20.42 37.21 33.02
C ILE A 37 21.23 36.30 32.08
N SER A 38 22.55 36.23 32.24
CA SER A 38 23.39 35.34 31.42
C SER A 38 23.05 33.87 31.65
N MET A 39 22.84 33.45 32.89
CA MET A 39 22.44 32.08 33.22
C MET A 39 21.03 31.77 32.69
N PHE A 40 20.10 32.73 32.78
CA PHE A 40 18.76 32.60 32.24
C PHE A 40 18.78 32.42 30.72
N VAL A 41 19.47 33.29 29.98
CA VAL A 41 19.61 33.18 28.52
C VAL A 41 20.29 31.86 28.13
N LEU A 42 21.31 31.42 28.87
CA LEU A 42 21.97 30.15 28.63
C LEU A 42 21.03 28.95 28.84
N LEU A 43 20.23 28.95 29.92
CA LEU A 43 19.26 27.89 30.19
C LEU A 43 18.17 27.82 29.11
N PHE A 44 17.64 28.98 28.69
CA PHE A 44 16.66 29.03 27.59
C PHE A 44 17.27 28.61 26.25
N GLY A 45 18.52 28.99 25.97
CA GLY A 45 19.25 28.56 24.79
C GLY A 45 19.46 27.05 24.75
N LEU A 46 19.90 26.45 25.86
CA LEU A 46 20.08 25.00 25.97
C LEU A 46 18.75 24.24 25.90
N MET A 47 17.69 24.76 26.51
CA MET A 47 16.36 24.16 26.41
C MET A 47 15.82 24.19 24.98
N GLY A 48 16.04 25.29 24.25
CA GLY A 48 15.68 25.40 22.83
C GLY A 48 16.38 24.36 21.96
N VAL A 49 17.69 24.18 22.16
CA VAL A 49 18.47 23.16 21.42
C VAL A 49 18.03 21.74 21.79
N ALA A 50 17.73 21.48 23.07
CA ALA A 50 17.26 20.17 23.53
C ALA A 50 15.93 19.75 22.90
N VAL A 51 15.02 20.70 22.61
CA VAL A 51 13.73 20.44 21.94
C VAL A 51 13.91 20.13 20.45
N ILE A 52 14.95 20.65 19.80
CA ILE A 52 15.17 20.46 18.35
C ILE A 52 15.65 19.03 18.04
N PHE A 53 16.45 18.40 18.91
CA PHE A 53 17.04 17.09 18.60
C PHE A 53 16.01 15.96 18.37
N PRO A 54 15.00 15.76 19.23
CA PRO A 54 14.01 14.70 19.00
C PRO A 54 13.20 14.92 17.72
N VAL A 55 12.81 16.18 17.47
CA VAL A 55 12.01 16.57 16.30
C VAL A 55 12.83 16.42 15.01
N GLY A 56 14.09 16.86 15.02
CA GLY A 56 15.00 16.68 13.89
C GLY A 56 15.24 15.22 13.55
N ASN A 57 15.45 14.37 14.56
CA ASN A 57 15.60 12.93 14.36
C ASN A 57 14.34 12.29 13.76
N GLN A 58 13.15 12.68 14.23
CA GLN A 58 11.89 12.20 13.66
C GLN A 58 11.75 12.59 12.18
N TYR A 59 12.04 13.84 11.81
CA TYR A 59 12.00 14.28 10.42
C TYR A 59 13.01 13.57 9.52
N VAL A 60 14.22 13.29 10.03
CA VAL A 60 15.23 12.52 9.28
C VAL A 60 14.73 11.10 9.03
N VAL A 61 14.20 10.44 10.06
CA VAL A 61 13.65 9.08 9.95
C VAL A 61 12.44 9.03 9.00
N ASP A 62 11.59 10.06 9.02
CA ASP A 62 10.44 10.14 8.09
C ASP A 62 10.88 10.45 6.66
N ALA A 63 11.88 11.30 6.46
CA ALA A 63 12.46 11.56 5.15
C ALA A 63 13.08 10.28 4.55
N GLU A 64 13.86 9.54 5.34
CA GLU A 64 14.45 8.27 4.93
C GLU A 64 13.38 7.24 4.52
N LYS A 65 12.28 7.13 5.27
CA LYS A 65 11.15 6.27 4.88
C LYS A 65 10.56 6.65 3.54
N HIS A 66 10.40 7.95 3.27
CA HIS A 66 9.85 8.42 2.00
C HIS A 66 10.81 8.20 0.84
N ASP A 67 12.10 8.42 1.04
CA ASP A 67 13.14 8.16 0.03
C ASP A 67 13.22 6.67 -0.32
N LEU A 68 13.27 5.80 0.70
CA LEU A 68 13.23 4.35 0.53
C LEU A 68 11.93 3.88 -0.12
N GLY A 69 10.80 4.45 0.31
CA GLY A 69 9.48 4.12 -0.25
C GLY A 69 9.35 4.47 -1.73
N SER A 70 9.95 5.58 -2.17
CA SER A 70 9.97 5.97 -3.59
C SER A 70 10.88 5.07 -4.42
N SER A 71 12.12 4.83 -3.96
CA SER A 71 13.06 3.95 -4.65
C SER A 71 12.55 2.51 -4.75
N LEU A 72 11.91 2.01 -3.69
CA LEU A 72 11.35 0.65 -3.68
C LEU A 72 10.18 0.53 -4.64
N ALA A 73 9.29 1.53 -4.70
CA ALA A 73 8.17 1.50 -5.62
C ALA A 73 8.62 1.45 -7.09
N GLN A 74 9.69 2.19 -7.44
CA GLN A 74 10.27 2.14 -8.78
C GLN A 74 10.86 0.76 -9.11
N ASN A 75 11.65 0.19 -8.19
CA ASN A 75 12.21 -1.15 -8.36
C ASN A 75 11.10 -2.22 -8.48
N ALA A 76 10.01 -2.06 -7.73
CA ALA A 76 8.87 -2.97 -7.79
C ALA A 76 8.13 -2.90 -9.13
N PHE A 77 8.00 -1.72 -9.77
CA PHE A 77 7.49 -1.64 -11.15
C PHE A 77 8.38 -2.40 -12.13
N GLU A 78 9.69 -2.25 -12.00
CA GLU A 78 10.67 -2.95 -12.83
C GLU A 78 10.58 -4.47 -12.62
N GLU A 79 10.39 -4.94 -11.38
CA GLU A 79 10.19 -6.35 -11.05
C GLU A 79 8.87 -6.90 -11.62
N LEU A 80 7.77 -6.12 -11.58
CA LEU A 80 6.48 -6.52 -12.17
C LEU A 80 6.61 -6.78 -13.67
N VAL A 81 7.31 -5.89 -14.38
CA VAL A 81 7.55 -5.97 -15.83
C VAL A 81 8.55 -7.08 -16.15
N ALA A 82 9.71 -7.08 -15.49
CA ALA A 82 10.79 -8.03 -15.77
C ALA A 82 10.35 -9.49 -15.58
N ARG A 83 9.47 -9.75 -14.61
CA ARG A 83 8.94 -11.10 -14.34
C ARG A 83 7.66 -11.43 -15.11
N GLY A 84 7.14 -10.51 -15.92
CA GLY A 84 5.88 -10.70 -16.64
C GLY A 84 4.68 -10.89 -15.70
N MET A 85 4.71 -10.27 -14.51
CA MET A 85 3.58 -10.32 -13.57
C MET A 85 2.38 -9.53 -14.07
N LEU A 86 2.53 -8.72 -15.12
CA LEU A 86 1.45 -7.99 -15.80
C LEU A 86 0.83 -8.79 -16.96
N ARG A 87 1.02 -10.11 -16.98
CA ARG A 87 0.40 -11.03 -17.95
C ARG A 87 -0.79 -11.73 -17.28
N PRO A 88 -2.04 -11.36 -17.61
CA PRO A 88 -3.22 -11.87 -16.92
C PRO A 88 -3.39 -13.40 -17.02
N GLU A 89 -2.80 -14.02 -18.05
CA GLU A 89 -2.77 -15.47 -18.24
C GLU A 89 -2.00 -16.23 -17.14
N TYR A 90 -1.11 -15.55 -16.40
CA TYR A 90 -0.38 -16.11 -15.26
C TYR A 90 -0.98 -15.71 -13.91
N TRP A 91 -2.09 -14.99 -13.91
CA TRP A 91 -2.77 -14.64 -12.68
C TRP A 91 -3.60 -15.80 -12.17
N HIS A 92 -3.59 -15.97 -10.86
CA HIS A 92 -4.39 -16.95 -10.15
C HIS A 92 -5.15 -16.26 -9.02
N TYR A 93 -6.42 -16.60 -8.87
CA TYR A 93 -7.16 -16.17 -7.70
C TYR A 93 -6.56 -16.80 -6.43
N ALA A 94 -6.43 -16.00 -5.38
CA ALA A 94 -6.03 -16.47 -4.08
C ALA A 94 -7.18 -17.22 -3.38
N ASP A 95 -7.75 -18.28 -3.97
CA ASP A 95 -8.74 -19.15 -3.29
C ASP A 95 -8.05 -20.42 -2.77
N PRO A 96 -7.79 -20.52 -1.46
CA PRO A 96 -7.06 -21.63 -0.87
C PRO A 96 -7.97 -22.79 -0.46
N ASN A 97 -9.28 -22.55 -0.32
CA ASN A 97 -10.23 -23.55 0.15
C ASN A 97 -10.72 -24.45 -0.98
N GLY A 98 -10.47 -24.04 -2.23
CA GLY A 98 -11.17 -24.60 -3.36
C GLY A 98 -12.66 -24.63 -3.09
N ASN A 99 -13.27 -23.59 -2.50
CA ASN A 99 -14.73 -23.61 -2.28
C ASN A 99 -15.49 -23.36 -3.60
N LEU A 100 -14.79 -22.97 -4.66
CA LEU A 100 -15.20 -23.24 -6.05
C LEU A 100 -15.33 -24.75 -6.35
N ALA A 101 -14.57 -25.61 -5.67
CA ALA A 101 -14.58 -27.07 -5.78
C ALA A 101 -15.70 -27.77 -4.99
N ALA A 102 -16.40 -27.08 -4.09
CA ALA A 102 -17.62 -27.62 -3.46
C ALA A 102 -18.82 -27.60 -4.42
N GLN A 103 -18.69 -27.01 -5.61
CA GLN A 103 -19.70 -27.08 -6.66
C GLN A 103 -19.56 -28.36 -7.49
N THR A 104 -19.83 -29.47 -6.79
CA THR A 104 -20.24 -30.80 -7.28
C THR A 104 -19.62 -31.29 -8.59
N ALA A 105 -18.50 -32.00 -8.46
CA ALA A 105 -18.20 -33.12 -9.37
C ALA A 105 -19.37 -34.12 -9.29
N THR A 106 -20.11 -34.27 -10.39
CA THR A 106 -21.06 -35.37 -10.57
C THR A 106 -20.43 -36.44 -11.46
N ALA A 107 -21.02 -37.63 -11.55
CA ALA A 107 -20.53 -38.71 -12.42
C ALA A 107 -20.45 -38.33 -13.93
N HIS A 108 -20.86 -37.12 -14.33
CA HIS A 108 -20.72 -36.55 -15.68
C HIS A 108 -19.63 -35.46 -15.80
N ASN A 109 -19.01 -35.03 -14.70
CA ASN A 109 -17.88 -34.10 -14.69
C ASN A 109 -16.70 -34.77 -13.96
N PRO A 110 -15.69 -35.30 -14.70
CA PRO A 110 -14.48 -35.85 -14.07
C PRO A 110 -13.78 -34.77 -13.22
N PRO A 111 -12.94 -35.15 -12.24
CA PRO A 111 -12.25 -34.19 -11.38
C PRO A 111 -11.45 -33.22 -12.25
N VAL A 112 -11.96 -32.00 -12.37
CA VAL A 112 -11.24 -30.91 -13.01
C VAL A 112 -10.12 -30.56 -12.04
N GLU A 113 -8.87 -30.75 -12.45
CA GLU A 113 -7.72 -30.22 -11.74
C GLU A 113 -8.00 -28.74 -11.42
N PHE A 114 -7.93 -28.41 -10.13
CA PHE A 114 -8.47 -27.20 -9.53
C PHE A 114 -7.86 -25.96 -10.17
N ASN A 115 -8.55 -25.41 -11.15
CA ASN A 115 -8.00 -24.31 -11.89
C ASN A 115 -8.30 -22.99 -11.19
N THR A 116 -7.33 -22.49 -10.42
CA THR A 116 -7.36 -21.16 -9.83
C THR A 116 -6.95 -20.06 -10.83
N SER A 117 -6.61 -20.41 -12.07
CA SER A 117 -6.26 -19.43 -13.10
C SER A 117 -7.36 -18.40 -13.25
N PHE A 118 -6.93 -17.16 -13.39
CA PHE A 118 -7.78 -16.02 -13.65
C PHE A 118 -8.56 -16.17 -14.97
N ILE A 119 -7.87 -16.70 -15.98
CA ILE A 119 -8.41 -17.00 -17.31
C ILE A 119 -8.50 -18.51 -17.51
N GLN A 120 -9.57 -18.98 -18.16
CA GLN A 120 -9.72 -20.39 -18.51
C GLN A 120 -8.67 -20.82 -19.56
N PRO A 121 -7.90 -21.88 -19.33
CA PRO A 121 -6.89 -22.35 -20.26
C PRO A 121 -7.52 -23.09 -21.44
N ALA A 122 -6.79 -23.18 -22.54
CA ALA A 122 -7.23 -23.75 -23.81
C ALA A 122 -7.62 -25.25 -23.79
N THR A 123 -7.27 -25.99 -22.74
CA THR A 123 -7.40 -27.45 -22.67
C THR A 123 -8.11 -27.90 -21.40
N LEU A 124 -9.37 -27.50 -21.23
CA LEU A 124 -10.27 -28.16 -20.27
C LEU A 124 -10.75 -29.50 -20.86
N ASN A 125 -9.92 -30.54 -20.75
CA ASN A 125 -10.24 -31.97 -20.96
C ASN A 125 -11.31 -32.28 -22.02
N GLY A 126 -11.11 -31.80 -23.26
CA GLY A 126 -11.94 -32.18 -24.41
C GLY A 126 -13.37 -31.65 -24.40
N ASN A 127 -13.69 -30.63 -23.59
CA ASN A 127 -14.96 -29.91 -23.70
C ASN A 127 -14.82 -28.76 -24.72
N PRO A 128 -15.36 -28.89 -25.95
CA PRO A 128 -15.32 -27.83 -26.95
C PRO A 128 -16.15 -26.59 -26.57
N ASN A 129 -16.90 -26.65 -25.47
CA ASN A 129 -17.68 -25.53 -24.93
C ASN A 129 -17.02 -24.86 -23.71
N ALA A 130 -15.77 -25.22 -23.37
CA ALA A 130 -15.03 -24.44 -22.39
C ALA A 130 -14.77 -23.06 -22.98
N ASN A 131 -15.15 -22.01 -22.24
CA ASN A 131 -14.96 -20.62 -22.60
C ASN A 131 -13.48 -20.23 -22.44
N VAL A 132 -12.62 -20.86 -23.24
CA VAL A 132 -11.18 -20.65 -23.26
C VAL A 132 -10.87 -19.17 -23.36
N GLY A 133 -9.91 -18.65 -22.61
CA GLY A 133 -9.60 -17.23 -22.69
C GLY A 133 -10.68 -16.29 -22.13
N LEU A 134 -11.77 -16.79 -21.55
CA LEU A 134 -12.66 -15.98 -20.73
C LEU A 134 -12.26 -16.07 -19.26
N PHE A 135 -12.81 -15.17 -18.45
CA PHE A 135 -12.60 -15.22 -17.01
C PHE A 135 -13.12 -16.53 -16.43
N ASN A 136 -12.33 -17.12 -15.54
CA ASN A 136 -12.67 -18.38 -14.89
C ASN A 136 -13.75 -18.23 -13.80
N LEU A 137 -14.28 -17.02 -13.60
CA LEU A 137 -15.40 -16.73 -12.71
C LEU A 137 -16.69 -16.57 -13.49
N SER A 138 -17.31 -17.70 -13.83
CA SER A 138 -18.77 -17.80 -13.99
C SER A 138 -19.24 -19.01 -13.19
N LEU A 139 -20.20 -18.82 -12.27
CA LEU A 139 -20.76 -19.92 -11.49
C LEU A 139 -21.88 -20.65 -12.26
N PRO A 140 -22.09 -21.95 -11.98
CA PRO A 140 -23.02 -22.82 -12.67
C PRO A 140 -24.47 -22.41 -12.38
N GLY A 141 -25.24 -22.16 -13.44
CA GLY A 141 -26.70 -22.20 -13.35
C GLY A 141 -27.50 -21.10 -14.01
N GLY A 142 -27.14 -20.67 -15.23
CA GLY A 142 -28.09 -20.04 -16.15
C GLY A 142 -28.74 -18.72 -15.70
N ILE A 143 -29.56 -18.18 -16.60
CA ILE A 143 -30.37 -16.99 -16.37
C ILE A 143 -31.33 -17.31 -15.21
N GLY A 144 -30.96 -16.92 -13.98
CA GLY A 144 -31.76 -17.14 -12.77
C GLY A 144 -30.99 -17.49 -11.48
N SER A 145 -29.72 -17.92 -11.54
CA SER A 145 -28.98 -18.23 -10.31
C SER A 145 -28.50 -16.96 -9.60
N SER A 146 -28.89 -16.82 -8.34
CA SER A 146 -28.63 -15.69 -7.44
C SER A 146 -27.16 -15.51 -6.99
N GLN A 147 -26.19 -16.15 -7.64
CA GLN A 147 -24.77 -16.17 -7.23
C GLN A 147 -23.81 -15.97 -8.42
N GLN A 148 -23.94 -14.89 -9.18
CA GLN A 148 -22.90 -14.50 -10.14
C GLN A 148 -21.76 -13.81 -9.39
N PHE A 149 -20.60 -14.46 -9.29
CA PHE A 149 -19.43 -13.88 -8.62
C PHE A 149 -18.71 -12.81 -9.46
N GLY A 150 -18.74 -12.92 -10.79
CA GLY A 150 -18.07 -11.98 -11.69
C GLY A 150 -16.54 -11.99 -11.55
N PRO A 151 -15.81 -11.48 -12.56
CA PRO A 151 -14.34 -11.53 -12.59
C PRO A 151 -13.65 -10.63 -11.59
N GLY A 152 -14.38 -9.67 -11.01
CA GLY A 152 -13.82 -8.49 -10.36
C GLY A 152 -13.71 -7.30 -11.32
N HIS A 153 -13.43 -6.14 -10.78
CA HIS A 153 -13.22 -4.88 -11.48
C HIS A 153 -11.91 -4.19 -11.10
N ALA A 154 -11.23 -4.67 -10.05
CA ALA A 154 -9.85 -4.31 -9.74
C ALA A 154 -9.14 -5.52 -9.16
N PHE A 155 -7.82 -5.53 -9.25
CA PHE A 155 -7.00 -6.68 -8.92
C PHE A 155 -5.83 -6.27 -8.04
N VAL A 156 -5.47 -7.13 -7.09
CA VAL A 156 -4.37 -6.90 -6.15
C VAL A 156 -3.41 -8.06 -6.22
N LEU A 157 -2.22 -7.82 -6.77
CA LEU A 157 -1.13 -8.80 -6.77
C LEU A 157 -0.45 -8.78 -5.41
N ASP A 158 -0.70 -9.83 -4.63
CA ASP A 158 -0.18 -9.97 -3.28
C ASP A 158 0.20 -11.43 -2.95
N PRO A 159 1.28 -11.96 -3.57
CA PRO A 159 1.69 -13.34 -3.36
C PRO A 159 2.17 -13.61 -1.93
N MET A 160 2.72 -12.61 -1.23
CA MET A 160 3.18 -12.77 0.16
C MET A 160 2.02 -13.07 1.12
N ALA A 161 0.93 -12.30 1.04
CA ALA A 161 -0.23 -12.56 1.88
C ALA A 161 -0.90 -13.88 1.50
N THR A 162 -1.01 -14.16 0.19
CA THR A 162 -1.60 -15.41 -0.31
C THR A 162 -0.82 -16.63 0.19
N ALA A 163 0.51 -16.63 0.03
CA ALA A 163 1.37 -17.73 0.45
C ALA A 163 1.38 -17.92 1.96
N THR A 164 1.40 -16.83 2.73
CA THR A 164 1.34 -16.89 4.20
C THR A 164 0.00 -17.41 4.68
N ALA A 165 -1.11 -17.00 4.06
CA ALA A 165 -2.45 -17.43 4.44
C ALA A 165 -2.78 -18.88 4.04
N LEU A 166 -2.03 -19.44 3.09
CA LEU A 166 -2.05 -20.85 2.71
C LEU A 166 -1.31 -21.76 3.69
N ALA A 167 -0.36 -21.22 4.46
CA ALA A 167 0.46 -21.98 5.41
C ALA A 167 -0.26 -22.46 6.69
N PRO A 168 -1.15 -21.69 7.35
CA PRO A 168 -1.84 -22.12 8.57
C PRO A 168 -2.97 -23.13 8.29
N ASN A 169 -3.18 -24.04 9.24
CA ASN A 169 -4.33 -24.95 9.29
C ASN A 169 -5.23 -24.56 10.49
N PRO A 170 -6.47 -24.09 10.27
CA PRO A 170 -7.18 -24.03 9.00
C PRO A 170 -6.77 -22.83 8.13
N VAL A 171 -6.89 -23.06 6.82
CA VAL A 171 -6.76 -22.06 5.77
C VAL A 171 -7.79 -20.93 5.95
N LEU A 172 -7.37 -19.69 5.68
CA LEU A 172 -8.29 -18.53 5.75
C LEU A 172 -9.33 -18.56 4.61
N PRO A 173 -10.63 -18.36 4.90
CA PRO A 173 -11.67 -18.27 3.86
C PRO A 173 -11.67 -16.95 3.09
N ASP A 174 -12.20 -16.95 1.87
CA ASP A 174 -12.41 -15.76 1.02
C ASP A 174 -11.14 -14.92 0.76
N LEU A 175 -9.97 -15.57 0.69
CA LEU A 175 -8.71 -14.89 0.37
C LEU A 175 -8.67 -14.28 -1.04
N ASP A 176 -9.57 -14.68 -1.95
CA ASP A 176 -9.70 -14.12 -3.30
C ASP A 176 -10.27 -12.69 -3.29
N VAL A 177 -10.70 -12.20 -2.13
CA VAL A 177 -11.24 -10.87 -1.90
C VAL A 177 -10.18 -9.98 -1.23
N PHE A 178 -10.15 -8.71 -1.65
CA PHE A 178 -9.29 -7.69 -1.04
C PHE A 178 -10.07 -6.40 -0.76
N PRO A 179 -9.97 -5.76 0.42
CA PRO A 179 -9.24 -6.22 1.61
C PRO A 179 -9.85 -7.50 2.17
N TYR A 180 -9.11 -8.17 3.05
CA TYR A 180 -9.56 -9.38 3.71
C TYR A 180 -10.70 -9.08 4.69
N ILE A 181 -11.79 -9.80 4.50
CA ILE A 181 -12.99 -9.62 5.31
C ILE A 181 -13.37 -10.98 5.86
N LEU A 182 -13.35 -11.13 7.19
CA LEU A 182 -13.92 -12.33 7.81
C LEU A 182 -15.44 -12.28 7.64
N ASN A 183 -15.99 -13.31 7.02
CA ASN A 183 -17.43 -13.56 7.00
C ASN A 183 -17.90 -14.01 8.40
N GLN A 184 -17.86 -13.11 9.38
CA GLN A 184 -18.42 -13.37 10.69
C GLN A 184 -19.95 -13.23 10.57
N SER A 185 -20.64 -14.37 10.56
CA SER A 185 -22.09 -14.47 10.79
C SER A 185 -23.03 -13.99 9.65
N GLY A 186 -22.65 -14.16 8.38
CA GLY A 186 -23.58 -13.93 7.25
C GLY A 186 -23.84 -12.46 6.90
N ARG A 187 -23.02 -11.53 7.40
CA ARG A 187 -23.04 -10.12 6.97
C ARG A 187 -22.27 -9.93 5.66
N VAL A 188 -23.03 -9.87 4.57
CA VAL A 188 -23.06 -8.94 3.39
C VAL A 188 -21.81 -8.15 2.94
N TYR A 189 -20.66 -8.14 3.62
CA TYR A 189 -19.49 -7.34 3.19
C TYR A 189 -18.69 -7.97 2.04
N THR A 190 -18.90 -9.26 1.75
CA THR A 190 -18.49 -9.86 0.47
C THR A 190 -19.45 -9.50 -0.65
N SER A 191 -20.57 -8.85 -0.36
CA SER A 191 -21.51 -8.41 -1.39
C SER A 191 -21.04 -7.11 -2.02
N ASN A 192 -21.21 -7.02 -3.33
CA ASN A 192 -20.94 -5.82 -4.09
C ASN A 192 -21.91 -4.70 -3.67
N PRO A 193 -21.44 -3.63 -3.00
CA PRO A 193 -22.33 -2.53 -2.60
C PRO A 193 -22.81 -1.72 -3.81
N TRP A 194 -22.22 -1.96 -4.99
CA TRP A 194 -22.56 -1.33 -6.26
C TRP A 194 -23.27 -2.30 -7.21
N GLN A 195 -23.91 -3.36 -6.70
CA GLN A 195 -24.61 -4.36 -7.53
C GLN A 195 -25.69 -3.81 -8.47
N ASN A 196 -26.17 -2.57 -8.22
CA ASN A 196 -27.12 -1.88 -9.10
C ASN A 196 -26.45 -1.28 -10.34
N ILE A 197 -25.12 -1.15 -10.35
CA ILE A 197 -24.32 -0.50 -11.39
C ILE A 197 -23.34 -1.50 -11.99
N LEU A 198 -22.63 -2.24 -11.14
CA LEU A 198 -21.67 -3.27 -11.53
C LEU A 198 -22.34 -4.65 -11.53
N ALA A 199 -22.01 -5.44 -12.55
CA ALA A 199 -22.43 -6.83 -12.61
C ALA A 199 -21.74 -7.66 -11.52
N GLY A 200 -22.45 -8.68 -11.04
CA GLY A 200 -21.94 -9.60 -10.03
C GLY A 200 -22.23 -9.15 -8.60
N ARG A 201 -22.49 -10.14 -7.75
CA ARG A 201 -22.84 -9.95 -6.35
C ARG A 201 -21.63 -9.99 -5.43
N ARG A 202 -20.48 -10.49 -5.88
CA ARG A 202 -19.28 -10.59 -5.04
C ARG A 202 -18.48 -9.29 -5.10
N TRP A 203 -17.76 -9.02 -4.03
CA TRP A 203 -16.87 -7.86 -3.92
C TRP A 203 -15.99 -7.70 -5.16
N PRO A 204 -15.91 -6.49 -5.73
CA PRO A 204 -15.29 -6.30 -7.04
C PRO A 204 -13.77 -6.34 -7.02
N ILE A 205 -13.10 -6.23 -5.88
CA ILE A 205 -11.63 -6.23 -5.85
C ILE A 205 -11.12 -7.64 -5.54
N ARG A 206 -10.29 -8.18 -6.44
CA ARG A 206 -9.79 -9.55 -6.36
C ARG A 206 -8.34 -9.59 -5.93
N ARG A 207 -8.02 -10.44 -4.97
CA ARG A 207 -6.62 -10.78 -4.67
C ARG A 207 -6.14 -11.85 -5.64
N LEU A 208 -4.98 -11.60 -6.20
CA LEU A 208 -4.31 -12.44 -7.16
C LEU A 208 -2.93 -12.84 -6.63
N THR A 209 -2.50 -14.01 -7.07
CA THR A 209 -1.13 -14.51 -6.96
C THR A 209 -0.65 -14.96 -8.35
N VAL A 210 0.64 -15.28 -8.45
CA VAL A 210 1.27 -15.75 -9.70
C VAL A 210 1.84 -17.15 -9.44
N LEU A 211 1.97 -17.96 -10.49
CA LEU A 211 2.61 -19.26 -10.37
C LEU A 211 4.14 -19.15 -10.28
N ASP A 212 4.71 -20.07 -9.52
CA ASP A 212 6.08 -20.55 -9.65
C ASP A 212 6.05 -21.87 -10.48
N THR A 213 7.22 -22.32 -10.90
CA THR A 213 7.50 -23.62 -11.53
C THR A 213 6.79 -24.82 -10.89
N ASN A 214 6.49 -24.75 -9.59
CA ASN A 214 5.88 -25.84 -8.81
C ASN A 214 4.42 -25.57 -8.37
N GLY A 215 3.74 -24.55 -8.91
CA GLY A 215 2.36 -24.21 -8.55
C GLY A 215 2.23 -22.78 -8.01
N LEU A 216 1.32 -22.55 -7.05
CA LEU A 216 1.20 -21.22 -6.43
C LEU A 216 2.52 -20.78 -5.80
N MET A 217 2.87 -19.50 -5.93
CA MET A 217 4.11 -18.96 -5.39
C MET A 217 4.26 -19.29 -3.89
N SER A 218 5.37 -19.94 -3.53
CA SER A 218 5.68 -20.27 -2.14
C SER A 218 6.04 -19.03 -1.33
N THR A 219 5.90 -19.10 0.01
CA THR A 219 6.23 -17.97 0.90
C THR A 219 7.68 -17.54 0.74
N ALA A 220 8.61 -18.48 0.63
CA ALA A 220 10.03 -18.18 0.44
C ALA A 220 10.28 -17.40 -0.86
N VAL A 221 9.64 -17.80 -1.97
CA VAL A 221 9.75 -17.11 -3.26
C VAL A 221 9.09 -15.74 -3.20
N ALA A 222 7.88 -15.64 -2.63
CA ALA A 222 7.17 -14.38 -2.47
C ALA A 222 7.99 -13.37 -1.65
N GLU A 223 8.59 -13.80 -0.54
CA GLU A 223 9.49 -12.94 0.26
C GLU A 223 10.75 -12.51 -0.50
N THR A 224 11.21 -13.30 -1.48
CA THR A 224 12.37 -12.88 -2.28
C THR A 224 12.07 -11.71 -3.21
N ILE A 225 10.82 -11.56 -3.64
CA ILE A 225 10.39 -10.61 -4.67
C ILE A 225 9.70 -9.40 -4.03
N PHE A 226 8.80 -9.64 -3.08
CA PHE A 226 7.92 -8.63 -2.51
C PHE A 226 8.42 -7.99 -1.21
N ARG A 227 9.60 -8.40 -0.73
CA ARG A 227 10.24 -7.86 0.48
C ARG A 227 11.61 -7.26 0.13
N LEU A 228 11.90 -6.09 0.70
CA LEU A 228 13.19 -5.45 0.49
C LEU A 228 14.30 -6.24 1.19
N ARG A 229 15.36 -6.56 0.45
CA ARG A 229 16.56 -7.25 0.97
C ARG A 229 17.73 -6.34 1.27
N ASP A 230 17.64 -5.07 0.86
CA ASP A 230 18.70 -4.08 1.08
C ASP A 230 18.69 -3.49 2.50
N ASP A 231 17.65 -3.81 3.28
CA ASP A 231 17.56 -3.49 4.70
C ASP A 231 18.41 -4.48 5.52
N LEU A 232 19.73 -4.31 5.49
CA LEU A 232 20.69 -5.21 6.11
C LEU A 232 20.48 -5.26 7.63
N ALA A 233 20.35 -6.47 8.18
CA ALA A 233 20.31 -6.66 9.62
C ALA A 233 21.72 -6.46 10.20
N VAL A 234 21.89 -5.38 10.96
CA VAL A 234 23.15 -5.06 11.63
C VAL A 234 22.94 -5.14 13.14
N ALA A 235 23.78 -5.94 13.82
CA ALA A 235 23.82 -5.97 15.27
C ALA A 235 24.69 -4.83 15.79
N GLN A 236 24.13 -3.96 16.62
CA GLN A 236 24.91 -3.01 17.39
C GLN A 236 25.47 -3.74 18.62
N PRO A 237 26.81 -3.77 18.80
CA PRO A 237 27.41 -4.38 19.99
C PRO A 237 27.05 -3.61 21.26
N ASP A 238 26.95 -4.31 22.40
CA ASP A 238 26.64 -3.71 23.71
C ASP A 238 27.70 -2.68 24.17
N GLU A 239 28.92 -2.76 23.63
CA GLU A 239 29.98 -1.79 23.86
C GLU A 239 29.93 -0.68 22.80
N ASP A 240 29.64 0.56 23.22
CA ASP A 240 29.49 1.75 22.36
C ASP A 240 30.69 2.02 21.41
N ASP A 241 31.88 1.52 21.75
CA ASP A 241 33.11 1.73 20.97
C ASP A 241 33.30 0.70 19.84
N ARG A 242 32.48 -0.35 19.75
CA ARG A 242 32.63 -1.39 18.74
C ARG A 242 31.82 -1.06 17.48
N PRO A 243 32.39 -1.29 16.28
CA PRO A 243 31.64 -1.10 15.05
C PRO A 243 30.49 -2.09 14.96
N SER A 244 29.42 -1.69 14.28
CA SER A 244 28.25 -2.52 14.05
C SER A 244 28.61 -3.74 13.18
N ILE A 245 28.05 -4.91 13.51
CA ILE A 245 28.40 -6.20 12.88
C ILE A 245 27.24 -6.66 12.00
N GLN A 246 27.54 -7.00 10.75
CA GLN A 246 26.54 -7.57 9.84
C GLN A 246 26.18 -8.99 10.25
N ASN A 247 24.87 -9.27 10.34
CA ASN A 247 24.38 -10.62 10.59
C ASN A 247 24.30 -11.44 9.30
N TRP A 248 24.54 -12.74 9.42
CA TRP A 248 24.53 -13.69 8.30
C TRP A 248 23.62 -14.87 8.61
N ASP A 249 22.90 -15.32 7.59
CA ASP A 249 22.07 -16.50 7.65
C ASP A 249 22.98 -17.73 7.61
N LEU A 250 22.81 -18.63 8.57
CA LEU A 250 23.68 -19.79 8.76
C LEU A 250 22.96 -21.04 8.28
N ASN A 251 23.61 -21.81 7.41
CA ASN A 251 23.14 -23.16 7.08
C ASN A 251 23.36 -24.07 8.29
N THR A 252 22.31 -24.37 9.04
CA THR A 252 22.36 -25.29 10.18
C THR A 252 22.22 -26.75 9.79
N ALA A 253 22.02 -27.06 8.50
CA ALA A 253 21.92 -28.44 8.01
C ALA A 253 23.29 -29.16 7.97
N THR A 254 24.40 -28.43 8.10
CA THR A 254 25.76 -28.99 8.15
C THR A 254 26.38 -28.81 9.53
N ALA A 255 27.20 -29.78 9.96
CA ALA A 255 27.90 -29.74 11.26
C ALA A 255 28.83 -28.52 11.43
N THR A 256 29.23 -27.89 10.32
CA THR A 256 29.91 -26.60 10.30
C THR A 256 28.96 -25.60 9.66
N PRO A 257 28.48 -24.57 10.39
CA PRO A 257 27.54 -23.61 9.85
C PRO A 257 28.20 -22.79 8.74
N ALA A 258 27.73 -22.96 7.51
CA ALA A 258 28.18 -22.18 6.37
C ALA A 258 27.36 -20.89 6.25
N LEU A 259 28.03 -19.76 6.01
CA LEU A 259 27.37 -18.48 5.74
C LEU A 259 26.67 -18.58 4.38
N LEU A 260 25.35 -18.47 4.35
CA LEU A 260 24.56 -18.57 3.10
C LEU A 260 24.39 -17.21 2.44
N ARG A 261 23.94 -16.22 3.23
CA ARG A 261 23.57 -14.90 2.75
C ARG A 261 23.57 -13.89 3.89
N ARG A 262 23.63 -12.61 3.55
CA ARG A 262 23.42 -11.51 4.50
C ARG A 262 21.99 -11.58 5.03
N GLN A 263 21.81 -11.43 6.34
CA GLN A 263 20.48 -11.25 6.92
C GLN A 263 19.98 -9.85 6.58
N TYR A 264 18.68 -9.77 6.35
CA TYR A 264 17.96 -8.54 6.17
C TYR A 264 16.84 -8.49 7.21
N GLN A 265 16.55 -7.30 7.72
CA GLN A 265 15.46 -7.09 8.65
C GLN A 265 14.11 -7.20 7.92
N GLY A 266 14.07 -6.74 6.67
CA GLY A 266 12.91 -6.87 5.81
C GLY A 266 11.72 -6.11 6.37
N ASP A 267 11.94 -4.94 6.96
CA ASP A 267 10.82 -4.12 7.45
C ASP A 267 9.95 -3.64 6.28
N TYR A 268 10.47 -3.62 5.06
CA TYR A 268 9.74 -3.12 3.89
C TYR A 268 9.23 -4.24 2.99
N SER A 269 7.97 -4.11 2.59
CA SER A 269 7.33 -4.99 1.60
C SER A 269 6.44 -4.17 0.68
N TRP A 270 5.97 -4.77 -0.41
CA TRP A 270 5.08 -4.10 -1.33
C TRP A 270 3.98 -5.02 -1.86
N LEU A 271 2.93 -4.41 -2.40
CA LEU A 271 1.92 -5.06 -3.23
C LEU A 271 1.59 -4.16 -4.41
N ALA A 272 0.92 -4.71 -5.43
CA ALA A 272 0.45 -3.92 -6.55
C ALA A 272 -1.07 -4.00 -6.70
N THR A 273 -1.72 -2.86 -6.94
CA THR A 273 -3.12 -2.78 -7.34
C THR A 273 -3.22 -2.42 -8.81
N ILE A 274 -4.07 -3.14 -9.55
CA ILE A 274 -4.29 -2.98 -10.98
C ILE A 274 -5.76 -2.64 -11.19
N VAL A 275 -6.01 -1.49 -11.81
CA VAL A 275 -7.35 -0.96 -12.04
C VAL A 275 -7.51 -0.67 -13.54
N PRO A 276 -8.42 -1.36 -14.25
CA PRO A 276 -8.77 -1.01 -15.62
C PRO A 276 -9.33 0.42 -15.68
N THR A 277 -8.87 1.24 -16.63
CA THR A 277 -9.33 2.63 -16.75
C THR A 277 -10.74 2.75 -17.35
N SER A 278 -11.27 1.67 -17.93
CA SER A 278 -12.60 1.59 -18.53
C SER A 278 -13.14 0.17 -18.50
N GLY A 279 -14.45 0.02 -18.71
CA GLY A 279 -15.07 -1.30 -18.95
C GLY A 279 -14.46 -2.08 -20.12
N GLU A 280 -14.00 -1.39 -21.18
CA GLU A 280 -13.28 -2.02 -22.29
C GLU A 280 -11.93 -2.59 -21.84
N ALA A 281 -11.19 -1.85 -21.01
CA ALA A 281 -9.93 -2.33 -20.43
C ALA A 281 -10.17 -3.58 -19.57
N LEU A 282 -11.28 -3.66 -18.83
CA LEU A 282 -11.63 -4.87 -18.09
C LEU A 282 -11.84 -6.05 -19.03
N VAL A 283 -12.63 -5.90 -20.11
CA VAL A 283 -12.85 -6.96 -21.10
C VAL A 283 -11.56 -7.30 -21.86
N GLY A 284 -10.69 -6.33 -22.07
CA GLY A 284 -9.38 -6.48 -22.68
C GLY A 284 -8.40 -7.37 -21.91
N LEU A 285 -8.70 -7.72 -20.66
CA LEU A 285 -7.93 -8.71 -19.92
C LEU A 285 -8.16 -10.16 -20.41
N GLN A 286 -9.10 -10.39 -21.34
CA GLN A 286 -9.44 -11.71 -21.89
C GLN A 286 -8.73 -11.96 -23.24
N PRO A 287 -7.90 -13.01 -23.41
CA PRO A 287 -7.14 -13.23 -24.64
C PRO A 287 -8.02 -13.63 -25.83
N GLU A 288 -9.05 -14.44 -25.60
CA GLU A 288 -9.83 -15.02 -26.72
C GLU A 288 -10.74 -13.99 -27.38
N VAL A 289 -11.28 -13.05 -26.60
CA VAL A 289 -12.08 -11.95 -27.15
C VAL A 289 -11.18 -10.99 -27.96
N ASN A 290 -9.92 -10.84 -27.54
CA ASN A 290 -9.10 -9.69 -27.88
C ASN A 290 -7.60 -10.05 -27.95
N ALA A 291 -7.24 -11.03 -28.79
CA ALA A 291 -5.86 -11.56 -28.90
C ALA A 291 -4.80 -10.49 -29.25
N ASN A 292 -5.23 -9.30 -29.70
CA ASN A 292 -4.35 -8.17 -30.02
C ASN A 292 -4.44 -7.00 -29.01
N SER A 293 -5.33 -7.03 -28.02
CA SER A 293 -5.70 -5.81 -27.25
C SER A 293 -5.03 -5.65 -25.90
N TYR A 294 -4.30 -6.65 -25.39
CA TYR A 294 -3.56 -6.54 -24.11
C TYR A 294 -2.66 -5.30 -24.07
N GLY A 295 -2.06 -4.96 -25.21
CA GLY A 295 -1.14 -3.84 -25.35
C GLY A 295 -1.77 -2.49 -25.72
N GLU A 296 -3.07 -2.42 -26.05
CA GLU A 296 -3.70 -1.17 -26.52
C GLU A 296 -4.36 -0.39 -25.38
N LEU A 297 -4.93 -1.12 -24.42
CA LEU A 297 -5.68 -0.53 -23.32
C LEU A 297 -4.76 -0.22 -22.14
N ARG A 298 -5.11 0.83 -21.40
CA ARG A 298 -4.34 1.29 -20.25
C ARG A 298 -4.99 0.85 -18.94
N TYR A 299 -4.13 0.66 -17.96
CA TYR A 299 -4.48 0.27 -16.62
C TYR A 299 -3.73 1.17 -15.66
N ASP A 300 -4.41 1.63 -14.62
CA ASP A 300 -3.78 2.32 -13.50
C ASP A 300 -3.17 1.24 -12.61
N ILE A 301 -1.85 1.18 -12.57
CA ILE A 301 -1.09 0.27 -11.71
C ILE A 301 -0.48 1.08 -10.59
N SER A 302 -0.83 0.76 -9.35
CA SER A 302 -0.25 1.39 -8.16
C SER A 302 0.56 0.38 -7.38
N VAL A 303 1.83 0.69 -7.13
CA VAL A 303 2.67 -0.06 -6.19
C VAL A 303 2.58 0.62 -4.82
N VAL A 304 2.20 -0.15 -3.82
CA VAL A 304 2.05 0.30 -2.43
C VAL A 304 3.19 -0.29 -1.62
N VAL A 305 3.97 0.56 -0.98
CA VAL A 305 5.09 0.18 -0.12
C VAL A 305 4.69 0.31 1.33
N PHE A 306 4.97 -0.75 2.08
CA PHE A 306 4.66 -0.83 3.50
C PHE A 306 5.92 -0.91 4.34
N ARG A 307 5.82 -0.40 5.56
CA ARG A 307 6.77 -0.65 6.64
C ARG A 307 6.08 -1.48 7.73
N ARG A 308 6.69 -2.62 8.06
CA ARG A 308 6.23 -3.61 9.06
C ARG A 308 4.80 -4.07 8.83
N ARG A 309 4.46 -4.33 7.58
CA ARG A 309 3.16 -4.91 7.19
C ARG A 309 2.97 -6.26 7.89
N GLU A 310 1.79 -6.48 8.46
CA GLU A 310 1.34 -7.82 8.83
C GLU A 310 1.09 -8.61 7.54
N ILE A 311 1.91 -9.63 7.29
CA ILE A 311 1.89 -10.37 6.02
C ILE A 311 0.61 -11.21 5.92
N ALA A 312 0.17 -11.80 7.03
CA ALA A 312 -1.08 -12.54 7.06
C ALA A 312 -2.26 -11.56 6.96
N PRO A 313 -3.16 -11.73 5.99
CA PRO A 313 -4.34 -10.89 5.87
C PRO A 313 -5.29 -11.19 7.03
N THR A 314 -5.65 -10.14 7.78
CA THR A 314 -6.58 -10.19 8.91
C THR A 314 -7.50 -8.97 8.81
N PRO A 315 -8.69 -8.98 9.46
CA PRO A 315 -9.56 -7.82 9.45
C PRO A 315 -8.93 -6.59 10.12
N THR A 316 -7.86 -6.77 10.91
CA THR A 316 -7.10 -5.69 11.53
C THR A 316 -5.97 -5.19 10.64
N SER A 317 -5.36 -6.05 9.80
CA SER A 317 -4.32 -5.63 8.85
C SER A 317 -4.89 -5.08 7.54
N GLU A 318 -6.11 -5.46 7.17
CA GLU A 318 -6.80 -4.99 5.98
C GLU A 318 -8.23 -4.57 6.32
N ARG A 319 -8.42 -3.27 6.52
CA ARG A 319 -9.69 -2.73 7.04
C ARG A 319 -10.50 -2.12 5.91
N LEU A 320 -11.81 -2.36 5.95
CA LEU A 320 -12.78 -1.78 5.03
C LEU A 320 -13.80 -0.97 5.82
N VAL A 321 -13.98 0.29 5.45
CA VAL A 321 -14.97 1.17 6.08
C VAL A 321 -15.72 1.98 5.02
N ARG A 322 -16.94 2.41 5.32
CA ARG A 322 -17.71 3.25 4.40
C ARG A 322 -17.09 4.64 4.35
N ALA A 323 -17.13 5.24 3.18
CA ALA A 323 -16.60 6.58 2.99
C ALA A 323 -17.38 7.35 1.93
N GLU A 324 -17.16 8.66 1.89
CA GLU A 324 -17.65 9.57 0.87
C GLU A 324 -16.76 10.82 0.81
N PHE A 325 -16.73 11.47 -0.35
CA PHE A 325 -16.07 12.76 -0.47
C PHE A 325 -17.07 13.88 -0.19
N SER A 326 -16.70 14.80 0.70
CA SER A 326 -17.38 16.08 0.84
C SER A 326 -16.97 17.03 -0.30
N TYR A 327 -17.81 18.01 -0.60
CA TYR A 327 -17.65 18.98 -1.72
C TYR A 327 -16.32 19.76 -1.73
N GLN A 328 -15.52 19.67 -0.65
CA GLN A 328 -14.23 20.37 -0.50
C GLN A 328 -13.00 19.45 -0.61
N GLY A 329 -13.17 18.21 -1.10
CA GLY A 329 -12.06 17.26 -1.25
C GLY A 329 -11.64 16.57 0.06
N GLU A 330 -12.43 16.76 1.12
CA GLU A 330 -12.30 16.05 2.38
C GLU A 330 -13.00 14.68 2.29
N LEU A 331 -12.35 13.64 2.80
CA LEU A 331 -12.93 12.31 2.89
C LEU A 331 -13.62 12.16 4.25
N VAL A 332 -14.89 11.82 4.22
CA VAL A 332 -15.67 11.44 5.40
C VAL A 332 -15.65 9.92 5.50
N ILE A 333 -15.10 9.41 6.59
CA ILE A 333 -15.13 7.99 6.95
C ILE A 333 -16.25 7.80 7.96
N TYR A 334 -17.17 6.87 7.71
CA TYR A 334 -18.33 6.69 8.59
C TYR A 334 -18.70 5.22 8.82
N GLY A 335 -19.36 5.00 9.95
CA GLY A 335 -19.79 3.69 10.41
C GLY A 335 -21.05 3.76 11.28
N SER A 336 -21.54 2.59 11.67
CA SER A 336 -22.75 2.44 12.50
C SER A 336 -22.48 2.75 13.99
N SER A 337 -21.21 2.78 14.39
CA SER A 337 -20.79 3.06 15.77
C SER A 337 -19.41 3.70 15.80
N ALA A 338 -19.08 4.41 16.88
CA ALA A 338 -17.80 5.10 17.01
C ALA A 338 -16.67 4.07 17.09
N ALA A 339 -16.90 2.96 17.79
CA ALA A 339 -15.95 1.85 17.86
C ALA A 339 -15.59 1.26 16.49
N GLU A 340 -16.54 1.20 15.55
CA GLU A 340 -16.27 0.73 14.18
C GLU A 340 -15.34 1.70 13.44
N VAL A 341 -15.61 3.00 13.50
CA VAL A 341 -14.78 4.04 12.87
C VAL A 341 -13.41 4.12 13.52
N ASP A 342 -13.36 4.14 14.85
CA ASP A 342 -12.13 4.20 15.63
C ASP A 342 -11.23 2.99 15.35
N ALA A 343 -11.81 1.78 15.31
CA ALA A 343 -11.06 0.57 14.95
C ALA A 343 -10.59 0.58 13.49
N ALA A 344 -11.37 1.15 12.57
CA ALA A 344 -10.97 1.26 11.17
C ALA A 344 -9.73 2.15 11.01
N VAL A 345 -9.66 3.27 11.74
CA VAL A 345 -8.59 4.27 11.62
C VAL A 345 -7.49 4.14 12.68
N ASP A 346 -7.51 3.10 13.51
CA ASP A 346 -6.47 2.85 14.51
C ASP A 346 -5.08 2.73 13.85
N GLU A 347 -4.03 3.23 14.50
CA GLU A 347 -2.66 3.25 13.94
C GLU A 347 -2.50 3.99 12.59
N ILE A 348 -3.47 4.81 12.18
CA ILE A 348 -3.36 5.67 11.00
C ILE A 348 -2.94 7.08 11.42
N PHE A 349 -1.89 7.58 10.78
CA PHE A 349 -1.32 8.89 11.05
C PHE A 349 -1.27 9.74 9.78
N PRO A 350 -1.15 11.07 9.92
CA PRO A 350 -0.74 11.93 8.82
C PRO A 350 0.54 11.41 8.14
N GLY A 351 0.53 11.36 6.81
CA GLY A 351 1.60 10.82 5.98
C GLY A 351 1.36 9.38 5.50
N ASN A 352 0.48 8.62 6.15
CA ASN A 352 0.05 7.30 5.67
C ASN A 352 -0.82 7.39 4.41
N TRP A 353 -0.97 6.25 3.73
CA TRP A 353 -1.79 6.14 2.53
C TRP A 353 -3.07 5.34 2.78
N ILE A 354 -4.14 5.73 2.07
CA ILE A 354 -5.45 5.08 2.08
C ILE A 354 -5.89 4.86 0.63
N ALA A 355 -6.53 3.73 0.35
CA ALA A 355 -7.19 3.50 -0.92
C ALA A 355 -8.68 3.84 -0.81
N VAL A 356 -9.22 4.53 -1.81
CA VAL A 356 -10.66 4.81 -1.93
C VAL A 356 -11.19 4.08 -3.16
N ALA A 357 -12.17 3.22 -2.93
CA ALA A 357 -12.85 2.42 -3.95
C ALA A 357 -14.28 2.92 -4.16
N GLY A 358 -14.74 2.90 -5.39
CA GLY A 358 -16.08 3.34 -5.76
C GLY A 358 -16.42 3.03 -7.21
N VAL A 359 -17.56 3.57 -7.65
CA VAL A 359 -18.00 3.47 -9.04
C VAL A 359 -18.33 4.85 -9.53
N ASN A 360 -17.89 5.16 -10.74
CA ASN A 360 -18.32 6.36 -11.43
C ASN A 360 -19.81 6.23 -11.75
N GLN A 361 -20.65 7.02 -11.08
CA GLN A 361 -22.11 6.96 -11.23
C GLN A 361 -22.59 7.35 -12.65
N THR A 362 -21.75 8.07 -13.41
CA THR A 362 -22.08 8.50 -14.78
C THR A 362 -21.64 7.45 -15.81
N THR A 363 -20.44 6.89 -15.68
CA THR A 363 -19.90 5.95 -16.69
C THR A 363 -20.10 4.48 -16.32
N GLY A 364 -20.32 4.18 -15.03
CA GLY A 364 -20.37 2.82 -14.49
C GLY A 364 -18.99 2.19 -14.28
N ASP A 365 -17.90 2.91 -14.55
CA ASP A 365 -16.55 2.38 -14.37
C ASP A 365 -16.18 2.27 -12.89
N PHE A 366 -15.56 1.15 -12.51
CA PHE A 366 -15.01 0.98 -11.17
C PHE A 366 -13.73 1.82 -11.01
N LEU A 367 -13.57 2.44 -9.86
CA LEU A 367 -12.43 3.27 -9.53
C LEU A 367 -11.81 2.80 -8.22
N LEU A 368 -10.49 2.71 -8.18
CA LEU A 368 -9.71 2.56 -6.97
C LEU A 368 -8.51 3.48 -7.08
N LYS A 369 -8.41 4.44 -6.17
CA LYS A 369 -7.35 5.45 -6.16
C LYS A 369 -6.71 5.54 -4.77
N TRP A 370 -5.41 5.78 -4.76
CA TRP A 370 -4.64 5.94 -3.54
C TRP A 370 -4.45 7.42 -3.19
N TYR A 371 -4.61 7.73 -1.92
CA TYR A 371 -4.52 9.07 -1.37
C TYR A 371 -3.59 9.09 -0.16
N ARG A 372 -2.79 10.14 -0.03
CA ARG A 372 -1.99 10.39 1.15
C ARG A 372 -2.83 11.19 2.15
N ILE A 373 -2.80 10.78 3.42
CA ILE A 373 -3.54 11.46 4.49
C ILE A 373 -2.71 12.65 4.94
N LEU A 374 -3.23 13.87 4.80
CA LEU A 374 -2.60 15.10 5.29
C LEU A 374 -2.95 15.38 6.74
N ALA A 375 -4.22 15.16 7.09
CA ALA A 375 -4.75 15.32 8.43
C ALA A 375 -5.89 14.33 8.64
N LEU A 376 -6.05 13.89 9.87
CA LEU A 376 -7.15 13.02 10.32
C LEU A 376 -7.66 13.57 11.63
N ASP A 377 -8.98 13.75 11.74
CA ASP A 377 -9.60 14.19 12.97
C ASP A 377 -9.38 13.18 14.10
N LYS A 378 -9.19 13.70 15.31
CA LYS A 378 -8.92 12.86 16.50
C LYS A 378 -10.16 12.22 17.08
N GLU A 379 -11.30 12.92 16.98
CA GLU A 379 -12.54 12.52 17.62
C GLU A 379 -13.56 12.09 16.57
N THR A 380 -14.28 11.03 16.86
CA THR A 380 -15.40 10.58 16.04
C THR A 380 -16.64 11.36 16.47
N VAL A 381 -17.29 12.00 15.50
CA VAL A 381 -18.45 12.86 15.73
C VAL A 381 -19.71 12.07 15.43
N SER A 382 -20.73 12.24 16.28
CA SER A 382 -22.08 11.75 16.02
C SER A 382 -22.88 12.86 15.35
N GLU A 383 -23.35 12.63 14.13
CA GLU A 383 -24.24 13.56 13.44
C GLU A 383 -25.59 12.89 13.20
N ALA A 384 -26.65 13.49 13.76
CA ALA A 384 -28.00 12.94 13.74
C ALA A 384 -28.76 13.25 12.43
N ASP A 385 -28.32 14.26 11.67
CA ASP A 385 -29.04 14.82 10.52
C ASP A 385 -28.12 15.07 9.33
N ALA A 386 -27.12 14.21 9.15
CA ALA A 386 -26.28 14.31 7.98
C ALA A 386 -27.15 13.94 6.76
N ASN A 387 -27.56 14.92 5.96
CA ASN A 387 -28.31 14.78 4.70
C ASN A 387 -27.48 14.08 3.60
N TYR A 388 -26.64 13.11 3.97
CA TYR A 388 -25.93 12.29 3.03
C TYR A 388 -26.93 11.38 2.31
N GLU A 389 -26.76 11.24 1.00
CA GLU A 389 -27.58 10.41 0.11
C GLU A 389 -27.47 8.90 0.40
N VAL A 390 -26.91 8.51 1.55
CA VAL A 390 -26.93 7.13 2.01
C VAL A 390 -28.36 6.85 2.46
N ALA A 391 -29.07 6.04 1.67
CA ALA A 391 -30.49 5.68 1.81
C ALA A 391 -30.87 4.97 3.13
N GLU A 392 -30.02 4.98 4.16
CA GLU A 392 -30.26 4.44 5.48
C GLU A 392 -30.40 5.61 6.46
N SER A 393 -31.64 6.01 6.79
CA SER A 393 -31.89 6.93 7.90
C SER A 393 -31.33 6.32 9.19
N GLY A 394 -30.26 6.87 9.74
CA GLY A 394 -29.62 6.36 10.95
C GLY A 394 -28.60 7.34 11.53
N ASN A 395 -28.36 7.23 12.84
CA ASN A 395 -27.27 7.96 13.49
C ASN A 395 -25.95 7.34 13.03
N PHE A 396 -25.19 8.06 12.21
CA PHE A 396 -23.85 7.65 11.81
C PHE A 396 -22.80 8.29 12.71
N GLN A 397 -21.70 7.56 12.85
CA GLN A 397 -20.49 8.06 13.51
C GLN A 397 -19.48 8.30 12.40
N MET A 398 -18.83 9.46 12.41
CA MET A 398 -17.98 9.89 11.29
C MET A 398 -16.69 10.55 11.75
N ARG A 399 -15.70 10.51 10.88
CA ARG A 399 -14.40 11.16 11.05
C ARG A 399 -13.94 11.73 9.72
N TYR A 400 -13.38 12.94 9.76
CA TYR A 400 -12.91 13.63 8.58
C TYR A 400 -11.41 13.40 8.36
N ALA A 401 -11.03 13.26 7.10
CA ALA A 401 -9.65 13.16 6.66
C ALA A 401 -9.39 14.10 5.49
N MET A 402 -8.35 14.92 5.59
CA MET A 402 -7.85 15.71 4.47
C MET A 402 -6.89 14.85 3.66
N LEU A 403 -7.15 14.74 2.35
CA LEU A 403 -6.41 13.86 1.46
C LEU A 403 -5.63 14.64 0.40
N GLU A 404 -4.44 14.15 0.06
CA GLU A 404 -3.65 14.55 -1.10
C GLU A 404 -3.65 13.41 -2.12
N GLY A 405 -4.01 13.70 -3.36
CA GLY A 405 -4.04 12.68 -4.40
C GLY A 405 -4.77 13.13 -5.67
N PRO A 406 -5.06 12.19 -6.57
CA PRO A 406 -5.75 12.46 -7.83
C PRO A 406 -7.21 12.88 -7.60
N ASP A 407 -7.76 13.72 -8.48
CA ASP A 407 -9.16 14.15 -8.38
C ASP A 407 -10.13 12.96 -8.45
N TRP A 408 -11.14 12.99 -7.58
CA TRP A 408 -12.27 12.06 -7.64
C TRP A 408 -13.40 12.64 -8.50
N PRO A 409 -14.10 11.85 -9.33
CA PRO A 409 -15.19 12.39 -10.16
C PRO A 409 -16.31 13.04 -9.33
N VAL A 410 -16.68 14.26 -9.69
CA VAL A 410 -17.60 15.14 -8.92
C VAL A 410 -18.98 14.53 -8.69
N ASN A 411 -19.46 13.68 -9.61
CA ASN A 411 -20.78 13.03 -9.50
C ASN A 411 -20.72 11.63 -8.88
N SER A 412 -19.61 11.25 -8.27
CA SER A 412 -19.38 9.88 -7.78
C SER A 412 -18.85 9.86 -6.36
N GLN A 413 -19.16 10.88 -5.59
CA GLN A 413 -18.59 11.12 -4.26
C GLN A 413 -19.24 10.26 -3.16
N TYR A 414 -20.37 9.60 -3.44
CA TYR A 414 -21.15 8.83 -2.47
C TYR A 414 -20.93 7.31 -2.59
N ASN A 415 -21.30 6.59 -1.52
CA ASN A 415 -21.22 5.13 -1.41
C ASN A 415 -19.81 4.60 -1.76
N LEU A 416 -18.78 5.26 -1.23
CA LEU A 416 -17.39 4.85 -1.40
C LEU A 416 -17.00 3.87 -0.30
N ARG A 417 -15.87 3.24 -0.50
CA ARG A 417 -15.26 2.33 0.47
C ARG A 417 -13.81 2.71 0.63
N ALA A 418 -13.45 3.08 1.86
CA ALA A 418 -12.08 3.33 2.22
C ALA A 418 -11.43 2.02 2.67
N ILE A 419 -10.29 1.70 2.06
CA ILE A 419 -9.47 0.53 2.33
C ILE A 419 -8.22 1.04 3.03
N ILE A 420 -8.07 0.63 4.29
CA ILE A 420 -7.01 1.07 5.18
C ILE A 420 -6.07 -0.09 5.39
N LEU A 421 -4.79 0.13 5.07
CA LEU A 421 -3.71 -0.83 5.27
C LEU A 421 -2.66 -0.18 6.18
N PRO A 422 -2.61 -0.53 7.48
CA PRO A 422 -1.60 -0.02 8.39
C PRO A 422 -0.19 -0.26 7.84
N GLY A 423 0.68 0.74 8.02
CA GLY A 423 2.05 0.71 7.55
C GLY A 423 2.26 1.09 6.09
N ALA A 424 1.22 1.42 5.30
CA ALA A 424 1.40 1.97 3.95
C ALA A 424 2.04 3.38 4.03
N ILE A 425 3.26 3.51 3.50
CA ILE A 425 4.09 4.73 3.63
C ILE A 425 4.33 5.46 2.30
N SER A 426 4.25 4.74 1.18
CA SER A 426 4.49 5.30 -0.16
C SER A 426 3.62 4.57 -1.17
N VAL A 427 3.07 5.33 -2.12
CA VAL A 427 2.38 4.77 -3.29
C VAL A 427 2.87 5.49 -4.53
N ALA A 428 3.24 4.72 -5.55
CA ALA A 428 3.51 5.24 -6.88
C ALA A 428 2.50 4.64 -7.86
N THR A 429 1.86 5.47 -8.67
CA THR A 429 0.87 5.04 -9.67
C THR A 429 1.37 5.37 -11.06
N GLN A 430 1.32 4.41 -11.98
CA GLN A 430 1.66 4.58 -13.38
C GLN A 430 0.55 3.99 -14.26
N GLN A 431 0.27 4.66 -15.38
CA GLN A 431 -0.59 4.09 -16.41
C GLN A 431 0.24 3.22 -17.33
N MET A 432 -0.08 1.94 -17.40
CA MET A 432 0.68 0.96 -18.18
C MET A 432 -0.26 0.10 -19.03
N HIS A 433 0.31 -0.51 -20.05
CA HIS A 433 -0.36 -1.54 -20.84
C HIS A 433 -0.07 -2.91 -20.23
N MET A 434 -0.97 -3.88 -20.43
CA MET A 434 -0.69 -5.26 -20.03
C MET A 434 0.28 -5.88 -21.02
N GLU A 435 1.10 -6.81 -20.55
CA GLU A 435 2.07 -7.47 -21.39
C GLU A 435 1.42 -8.64 -22.15
N HIS A 436 1.69 -8.72 -23.46
CA HIS A 436 1.32 -9.87 -24.28
C HIS A 436 2.50 -10.85 -24.45
N THR A 437 3.70 -10.31 -24.66
CA THR A 437 4.94 -11.08 -24.72
C THR A 437 6.03 -10.35 -23.96
N SER A 438 6.69 -11.02 -23.03
CA SER A 438 7.89 -10.47 -22.42
C SER A 438 9.00 -10.48 -23.48
N LEU A 439 9.78 -9.40 -23.58
CA LEU A 439 10.97 -9.37 -24.42
C LEU A 439 11.95 -10.50 -24.04
N TRP A 440 11.89 -10.95 -22.77
CA TRP A 440 12.72 -12.03 -22.24
C TRP A 440 12.20 -13.44 -22.57
N SER A 441 10.95 -13.60 -23.00
CA SER A 441 10.40 -14.91 -23.35
C SER A 441 10.59 -15.30 -24.82
N GLN A 442 11.26 -14.45 -25.61
CA GLN A 442 11.53 -14.70 -27.04
C GLN A 442 12.94 -15.26 -27.31
N GLU A 443 13.76 -15.43 -26.28
CA GLU A 443 15.05 -16.15 -26.31
C GLU A 443 14.88 -17.56 -25.72
#